data_AF-A0A3G8H5P6-F1
#
_entry.id   AF-A0A3G8H5P6-F1
#
_cell.length_a   1.000
_cell.length_b   1.000
_cell.length_c   1.000
_cell.angle_alpha   90.00
_cell.angle_beta   90.00
_cell.angle_gamma   90.00
#
_symmetry.space_group_name_H-M   'P 1'
#
loop_
_entity.id
_entity.type
_entity.pdbx_description
1 polymer ?
#
loop_
_entity_poly.entity_id
_entity_poly.type
_entity_poly.pdbx_seq_one_letter_code
_entity_poly.pdbx_strand_id
1 'polypeptide(L)'
;MGVFKFFRKRKPVPAVPPRTPPGAAPALYVQDTTSSYERVFNRVMATVVGISEEEASEILAMVNRSGSDGLNMAGYFEQVYAAYFRGRDWTWTEYDQWARIFAEMGAYPSHWTDIDQPAKPRTRTEELLAQRVGDIRAFLDGRGVEYPPHAAKAQLVALAEVTPGLEDSTLWQAVLATRRQDAQAAAERRPRLLYDLLIRTIAYRAKSERDAERAKAAGVKRFDLMLTIEADRPFVEVARKKSPSAVPPFFPNDFTLLRPIIENGEPGGR
;
A
#
# COMPACT_ATOMS: atom_id res chain seq x y z
N MET A 1 -0.47 90.85 -45.92
CA MET A 1 -0.80 91.23 -44.52
C MET A 1 -0.99 89.95 -43.73
N GLY A 2 0.00 89.49 -42.96
CA GLY A 2 0.15 89.85 -41.54
C GLY A 2 -0.23 88.62 -40.68
N VAL A 3 0.63 87.60 -40.57
CA VAL A 3 1.50 87.32 -39.41
C VAL A 3 0.72 87.02 -38.12
N PHE A 4 0.56 85.73 -37.78
CA PHE A 4 0.42 85.28 -36.40
C PHE A 4 1.55 84.29 -36.08
N LYS A 5 2.51 84.77 -35.27
CA LYS A 5 3.52 83.95 -34.60
C LYS A 5 2.89 83.33 -33.36
N PHE A 6 2.87 82.00 -33.28
CA PHE A 6 2.73 81.29 -32.00
C PHE A 6 3.99 80.44 -31.77
N PHE A 7 4.81 80.89 -30.82
CA PHE A 7 5.88 80.10 -30.24
C PHE A 7 5.27 78.99 -29.37
N ARG A 8 5.28 77.74 -29.85
CA ARG A 8 5.09 76.56 -28.99
C ARG A 8 6.44 76.15 -28.40
N LYS A 9 6.60 76.35 -27.09
CA LYS A 9 7.67 75.77 -26.28
C LYS A 9 7.63 74.23 -26.42
N ARG A 10 8.74 73.63 -26.85
CA ARG A 10 8.94 72.17 -26.79
C ARG A 10 8.93 71.75 -25.31
N LYS A 11 7.98 70.89 -24.93
CA LYS A 11 8.08 70.13 -23.68
C LYS A 11 9.22 69.11 -23.80
N PRO A 12 10.08 68.94 -22.78
CA PRO A 12 11.10 67.90 -22.80
C PRO A 12 10.46 66.52 -22.82
N VAL A 13 10.96 65.67 -23.72
CA VAL A 13 10.60 64.25 -23.82
C VAL A 13 11.16 63.56 -22.55
N PRO A 14 10.36 62.78 -21.81
CA PRO A 14 10.90 61.98 -20.71
C PRO A 14 11.88 60.93 -21.26
N ALA A 15 13.05 60.82 -20.63
CA ALA A 15 14.05 59.82 -20.98
C ALA A 15 13.44 58.41 -20.82
N VAL A 16 13.43 57.64 -21.91
CA VAL A 16 13.04 56.24 -21.90
C VAL A 16 14.11 55.47 -21.12
N PRO A 17 13.76 54.71 -20.06
CA PRO A 17 14.74 53.88 -19.37
C PRO A 17 15.26 52.80 -20.34
N PRO A 18 16.54 52.39 -20.24
CA PRO A 18 17.10 51.38 -21.12
C PRO A 18 16.28 50.10 -21.00
N ARG A 19 15.84 49.57 -22.16
CA ARG A 19 15.21 48.25 -22.24
C ARG A 19 16.19 47.23 -21.70
N THR A 20 15.83 46.62 -20.59
CA THR A 20 16.44 45.38 -20.10
C THR A 20 16.48 44.39 -21.27
N PRO A 21 17.61 43.75 -21.58
CA PRO A 21 17.64 42.72 -22.60
C PRO A 21 16.59 41.67 -22.26
N PRO A 22 15.87 41.10 -23.25
CA PRO A 22 14.93 40.02 -23.00
C PRO A 22 15.67 38.94 -22.21
N GLY A 23 15.20 38.71 -20.99
CA GLY A 23 15.75 37.68 -20.12
C GLY A 23 15.86 36.40 -20.92
N ALA A 24 17.05 35.82 -20.92
CA ALA A 24 17.27 34.49 -21.47
C ALA A 24 16.11 33.61 -21.04
N ALA A 25 15.41 33.01 -22.02
CA ALA A 25 14.39 32.03 -21.74
C ALA A 25 14.95 31.08 -20.67
N PRO A 26 14.21 30.80 -19.59
CA PRO A 26 14.70 29.87 -18.59
C PRO A 26 15.12 28.62 -19.34
N ALA A 27 16.37 28.21 -19.10
CA ALA A 27 16.92 26.99 -19.66
C ALA A 27 15.82 25.94 -19.56
N LEU A 28 15.48 25.34 -20.71
CA LEU A 28 14.61 24.17 -20.77
C LEU A 28 15.22 23.17 -19.78
N TYR A 29 14.72 23.21 -18.53
CA TYR A 29 14.71 22.03 -17.71
C TYR A 29 14.07 21.01 -18.63
N VAL A 30 14.82 19.98 -18.98
CA VAL A 30 14.24 18.76 -19.49
C VAL A 30 13.25 18.37 -18.40
N GLN A 31 12.00 18.81 -18.55
CA GLN A 31 10.91 18.38 -17.69
C GLN A 31 10.88 16.90 -17.92
N ASP A 32 11.19 16.14 -16.88
CA ASP A 32 10.95 14.72 -16.88
C ASP A 32 9.45 14.53 -17.20
N THR A 33 9.16 14.22 -18.47
CA THR A 33 7.78 14.07 -18.98
C THR A 33 7.14 12.80 -18.45
N THR A 34 7.93 11.96 -17.79
CA THR A 34 7.50 10.74 -17.13
C THR A 34 6.48 11.08 -16.05
N SER A 35 5.31 10.45 -16.11
CA SER A 35 4.28 10.63 -15.08
C SER A 35 4.78 10.10 -13.73
N SER A 36 4.29 10.65 -12.62
CA SER A 36 4.60 10.13 -11.28
C SER A 36 4.18 8.65 -11.15
N TYR A 37 3.15 8.22 -11.90
CA TYR A 37 2.75 6.81 -11.95
C TYR A 37 3.80 5.94 -12.60
N GLU A 38 4.31 6.31 -13.78
CA GLU A 38 5.32 5.54 -14.49
C GLU A 38 6.62 5.40 -13.69
N ARG A 39 7.09 6.49 -13.04
CA ARG A 39 8.26 6.43 -12.15
C ARG A 39 8.07 5.42 -11.02
N VAL A 40 6.92 5.48 -10.35
CA VAL A 40 6.60 4.59 -9.23
C VAL A 40 6.42 3.15 -9.72
N PHE A 41 5.70 2.95 -10.82
CA PHE A 41 5.47 1.65 -11.43
C PHE A 41 6.79 0.96 -11.74
N ASN A 42 7.69 1.63 -12.47
CA ASN A 42 8.99 1.08 -12.84
C ASN A 42 9.83 0.75 -11.60
N ARG A 43 9.86 1.65 -10.61
CA ARG A 43 10.60 1.43 -9.35
C ARG A 43 10.09 0.22 -8.58
N VAL A 44 8.78 0.03 -8.48
CA VAL A 44 8.18 -1.09 -7.74
C VAL A 44 8.30 -2.39 -8.54
N MET A 45 8.01 -2.38 -9.85
CA MET A 45 8.11 -3.56 -10.70
C MET A 45 9.55 -4.09 -10.81
N ALA A 46 10.57 -3.23 -10.68
CA ALA A 46 11.96 -3.68 -10.57
C ALA A 46 12.23 -4.59 -9.34
N THR A 47 11.33 -4.62 -8.36
CA THR A 47 11.41 -5.51 -7.19
C THR A 47 10.57 -6.79 -7.33
N VAL A 48 9.87 -6.95 -8.46
CA VAL A 48 9.04 -8.12 -8.77
C VAL A 48 9.88 -9.11 -9.57
N VAL A 49 10.02 -10.32 -9.04
CA VAL A 49 10.72 -11.43 -9.71
C VAL A 49 9.68 -12.32 -10.39
N GLY A 50 10.00 -12.80 -11.60
CA GLY A 50 9.09 -13.62 -12.40
C GLY A 50 8.30 -12.84 -13.46
N ILE A 51 8.52 -11.52 -13.56
CA ILE A 51 8.00 -10.62 -14.60
C ILE A 51 9.20 -9.92 -15.27
N SER A 52 9.28 -9.94 -16.60
CA SER A 52 10.37 -9.28 -17.33
C SER A 52 10.16 -7.77 -17.47
N GLU A 53 11.20 -7.03 -17.88
CA GLU A 53 11.08 -5.59 -18.15
C GLU A 53 10.15 -5.29 -19.33
N GLU A 54 10.13 -6.16 -20.34
CA GLU A 54 9.21 -6.09 -21.47
C GLU A 54 7.77 -6.28 -21.00
N GLU A 55 7.51 -7.32 -20.20
CA GLU A 55 6.20 -7.58 -19.62
C GLU A 55 5.73 -6.42 -18.72
N ALA A 56 6.63 -5.87 -17.90
CA ALA A 56 6.34 -4.69 -17.08
C ALA A 56 5.95 -3.49 -17.96
N SER A 57 6.64 -3.28 -19.09
CA SER A 57 6.32 -2.23 -20.06
C SER A 57 4.95 -2.44 -20.71
N GLU A 58 4.59 -3.68 -21.05
CA GLU A 58 3.27 -4.03 -21.59
C GLU A 58 2.16 -3.80 -20.57
N ILE A 59 2.39 -4.17 -19.31
CA ILE A 59 1.47 -3.88 -18.20
C ILE A 59 1.27 -2.37 -18.06
N LEU A 60 2.34 -1.58 -18.04
CA LEU A 60 2.26 -0.12 -17.95
C LEU A 60 1.45 0.45 -19.13
N ALA A 61 1.65 -0.06 -20.35
CA ALA A 61 0.87 0.35 -21.52
C ALA A 61 -0.62 -0.01 -21.39
N MET A 62 -0.96 -1.15 -20.77
CA MET A 62 -2.36 -1.48 -20.44
C MET A 62 -2.96 -0.51 -19.42
N VAL A 63 -2.19 -0.16 -18.38
CA VAL A 63 -2.63 0.80 -17.37
C VAL A 63 -2.86 2.19 -17.99
N ASN A 64 -1.93 2.68 -18.80
CA ASN A 64 -2.05 4.01 -19.42
C ASN A 64 -3.27 4.10 -20.36
N ARG A 65 -3.61 3.01 -21.05
CA ARG A 65 -4.82 2.93 -21.88
C ARG A 65 -6.14 3.00 -21.09
N SER A 66 -6.14 2.72 -19.78
CA SER A 66 -7.34 2.80 -18.94
C SER A 66 -7.72 4.23 -18.50
N GLY A 67 -6.85 5.22 -18.78
CA GLY A 67 -7.16 6.65 -18.73
C GLY A 67 -7.16 7.28 -17.33
N SER A 68 -6.27 6.89 -16.41
CA SER A 68 -6.41 7.29 -15.00
C SER A 68 -5.15 7.46 -14.16
N ASP A 69 -3.96 7.50 -14.78
CA ASP A 69 -2.68 7.42 -14.04
C ASP A 69 -2.69 6.24 -13.05
N GLY A 70 -3.26 5.11 -13.47
CA GLY A 70 -3.40 3.88 -12.70
C GLY A 70 -4.42 3.85 -11.55
N LEU A 71 -5.18 4.93 -11.31
CA LEU A 71 -6.22 4.95 -10.26
C LEU A 71 -7.55 4.28 -10.67
N ASN A 72 -7.85 4.20 -11.97
CA ASN A 72 -8.97 3.42 -12.52
C ASN A 72 -8.53 1.96 -12.66
N MET A 73 -8.31 1.31 -11.52
CA MET A 73 -7.92 -0.10 -11.47
C MET A 73 -8.93 -0.98 -12.21
N ALA A 74 -10.23 -0.67 -12.12
CA ALA A 74 -11.29 -1.43 -12.80
C ALA A 74 -11.04 -1.63 -14.31
N GLY A 75 -10.34 -0.69 -14.97
CA GLY A 75 -10.05 -0.78 -16.41
C GLY A 75 -8.95 -1.76 -16.81
N TYR A 76 -8.05 -2.17 -15.91
CA TYR A 76 -6.91 -3.03 -16.25
C TYR A 76 -6.67 -4.19 -15.29
N PHE A 77 -7.19 -4.12 -14.06
CA PHE A 77 -6.79 -4.98 -12.94
C PHE A 77 -6.97 -6.47 -13.23
N GLU A 78 -8.13 -6.88 -13.73
CA GLU A 78 -8.38 -8.29 -14.04
C GLU A 78 -7.57 -8.77 -15.25
N GLN A 79 -7.42 -7.92 -16.26
CA GLN A 79 -6.71 -8.26 -17.49
C GLN A 79 -5.22 -8.47 -17.22
N VAL A 80 -4.61 -7.57 -16.43
CA VAL A 80 -3.21 -7.67 -16.03
C VAL A 80 -2.99 -8.91 -15.17
N TYR A 81 -3.85 -9.18 -14.18
CA TYR A 81 -3.73 -10.40 -13.38
C TYR A 81 -3.80 -11.66 -14.23
N ALA A 82 -4.81 -11.75 -15.11
CA ALA A 82 -5.03 -12.91 -15.94
C ALA A 82 -3.89 -13.18 -16.93
N ALA A 83 -3.30 -12.12 -17.49
CA ALA A 83 -2.25 -12.24 -18.51
C ALA A 83 -0.85 -12.47 -17.93
N TYR A 84 -0.49 -11.80 -16.81
CA TYR A 84 0.91 -11.76 -16.36
C TYR A 84 1.16 -12.43 -15.00
N PHE A 85 0.13 -12.66 -14.19
CA PHE A 85 0.32 -13.14 -12.81
C PHE A 85 -0.37 -14.47 -12.52
N ARG A 86 -1.52 -14.74 -13.14
CA ARG A 86 -2.32 -15.94 -12.88
C ARG A 86 -1.57 -17.21 -13.30
N GLY A 87 -1.39 -18.13 -12.35
CA GLY A 87 -0.76 -19.42 -12.60
C GLY A 87 0.75 -19.35 -12.84
N ARG A 88 1.38 -18.19 -12.62
CA ARG A 88 2.83 -18.01 -12.71
C ARG A 88 3.44 -18.02 -11.32
N ASP A 89 4.68 -18.47 -11.25
CA ASP A 89 5.51 -18.31 -10.07
C ASP A 89 6.19 -16.95 -10.13
N TRP A 90 5.87 -16.10 -9.15
CA TRP A 90 6.37 -14.75 -9.06
C TRP A 90 6.41 -14.31 -7.60
N THR A 91 7.32 -13.40 -7.29
CA THR A 91 7.47 -12.86 -5.94
C THR A 91 7.66 -11.36 -5.97
N TRP A 92 7.30 -10.70 -4.88
CA TRP A 92 7.54 -9.28 -4.70
C TRP A 92 8.51 -9.08 -3.55
N THR A 93 9.77 -8.89 -3.90
CA THR A 93 10.87 -8.89 -2.92
C THR A 93 10.78 -7.74 -1.93
N GLU A 94 10.16 -6.61 -2.29
CA GLU A 94 9.92 -5.51 -1.35
C GLU A 94 8.94 -5.92 -0.24
N TYR A 95 7.86 -6.63 -0.58
CA TYR A 95 6.93 -7.16 0.41
C TYR A 95 7.64 -8.12 1.36
N ASP A 96 8.40 -9.08 0.83
CA ASP A 96 9.12 -10.08 1.63
C ASP A 96 10.15 -9.41 2.56
N GLN A 97 10.82 -8.35 2.10
CA GLN A 97 11.73 -7.56 2.93
C GLN A 97 11.01 -6.87 4.10
N TRP A 98 9.86 -6.23 3.85
CA TRP A 98 9.09 -5.57 4.90
C TRP A 98 8.50 -6.58 5.89
N ALA A 99 7.97 -7.71 5.40
CA ALA A 99 7.49 -8.80 6.24
C ALA A 99 8.58 -9.26 7.22
N ARG A 100 9.81 -9.46 6.73
CA ARG A 100 10.96 -9.83 7.55
C ARG A 100 11.33 -8.76 8.59
N ILE A 101 11.39 -7.49 8.18
CA ILE A 101 11.70 -6.39 9.09
C ILE A 101 10.70 -6.35 10.26
N PHE A 102 9.41 -6.47 9.96
CA PHE A 102 8.36 -6.45 10.99
C PHE A 102 8.39 -7.70 11.87
N ALA A 103 8.67 -8.87 11.30
CA ALA A 103 8.92 -10.08 12.08
C ALA A 103 10.10 -9.93 13.05
N GLU A 104 11.22 -9.33 12.60
CA GLU A 104 12.39 -9.04 13.44
C GLU A 104 12.09 -8.01 14.54
N MET A 105 11.17 -7.08 14.29
CA MET A 105 10.64 -6.15 15.30
C MET A 105 9.68 -6.82 16.30
N GLY A 106 9.20 -8.03 16.02
CA GLY A 106 8.23 -8.76 16.83
C GLY A 106 6.81 -8.20 16.78
N ALA A 107 6.53 -7.28 15.85
CA ALA A 107 5.23 -6.63 15.70
C ALA A 107 5.02 -6.15 14.26
N TYR A 108 3.76 -6.05 13.83
CA TYR A 108 3.38 -5.59 12.50
C TYR A 108 2.59 -4.27 12.57
N PRO A 109 2.66 -3.43 11.51
CA PRO A 109 1.77 -2.28 11.37
C PRO A 109 0.30 -2.68 11.47
N SER A 110 -0.53 -1.77 11.98
CA SER A 110 -1.95 -2.00 12.23
C SER A 110 -2.74 -2.42 10.99
N HIS A 111 -2.30 -1.98 9.81
CA HIS A 111 -2.89 -2.32 8.52
C HIS A 111 -2.02 -3.28 7.70
N TRP A 112 -1.08 -4.01 8.30
CA TRP A 112 -0.31 -5.00 7.56
C TRP A 112 -1.23 -6.07 6.95
N THR A 113 -1.09 -6.29 5.64
CA THR A 113 -1.81 -7.38 4.95
C THR A 113 -0.90 -8.59 4.94
N ASP A 114 -1.10 -9.49 5.91
CA ASP A 114 -0.42 -10.78 5.90
C ASP A 114 -1.06 -11.69 4.83
N ILE A 115 -0.37 -11.82 3.70
CA ILE A 115 -0.83 -12.66 2.57
C ILE A 115 -0.63 -14.16 2.83
N ASP A 116 0.19 -14.51 3.82
CA ASP A 116 0.63 -15.87 4.11
C ASP A 116 -0.18 -16.49 5.26
N GLN A 117 -0.75 -15.67 6.14
CA GLN A 117 -1.57 -16.16 7.24
C GLN A 117 -3.05 -16.33 6.88
N PRO A 118 -3.71 -17.38 7.41
CA PRO A 118 -5.16 -17.41 7.48
C PRO A 118 -5.64 -16.24 8.36
N ALA A 119 -6.82 -15.70 8.06
CA ALA A 119 -7.35 -14.44 8.63
C ALA A 119 -7.36 -14.33 10.17
N LYS A 120 -7.15 -15.43 10.91
CA LYS A 120 -6.84 -15.44 12.34
C LYS A 120 -6.25 -16.82 12.73
N PRO A 121 -5.09 -16.92 13.40
CA PRO A 121 -4.67 -18.19 14.00
C PRO A 121 -5.72 -18.63 15.02
N ARG A 122 -6.27 -19.83 14.82
CA ARG A 122 -7.32 -20.37 15.70
C ARG A 122 -6.70 -20.97 16.95
N THR A 123 -7.33 -20.76 18.09
CA THR A 123 -6.98 -21.50 19.31
C THR A 123 -7.38 -22.97 19.18
N ARG A 124 -6.75 -23.85 19.97
CA ARG A 124 -7.13 -25.28 20.05
C ARG A 124 -8.66 -25.45 20.25
N THR A 125 -9.22 -24.63 21.12
CA THR A 125 -10.66 -24.61 21.40
C THR A 125 -11.48 -24.21 20.17
N GLU A 126 -11.08 -23.15 19.46
CA GLU A 126 -11.75 -22.70 18.23
C GLU A 126 -11.69 -23.77 17.13
N GLU A 127 -10.61 -24.53 17.03
CA GLU A 127 -10.44 -25.60 16.06
C GLU A 127 -11.34 -26.81 16.35
N LEU A 128 -11.43 -27.21 17.62
CA LEU A 128 -12.34 -28.27 18.05
C LEU A 128 -13.80 -27.83 17.94
N LEU A 129 -14.10 -26.57 18.22
CA LEU A 129 -15.42 -25.98 17.99
C LEU A 129 -15.81 -25.94 16.51
N ALA A 130 -14.88 -26.03 15.56
CA ALA A 130 -15.18 -26.15 14.14
C ALA A 130 -15.57 -27.59 13.72
N GLN A 131 -15.20 -28.62 14.51
CA GLN A 131 -15.48 -30.02 14.19
C GLN A 131 -16.96 -30.39 14.42
N ARG A 132 -17.45 -31.48 13.85
CA ARG A 132 -18.85 -31.89 14.04
C ARG A 132 -19.07 -32.40 15.46
N VAL A 133 -20.24 -32.10 16.04
CA VAL A 133 -20.58 -32.56 17.41
C VAL A 133 -20.52 -34.08 17.53
N GLY A 134 -20.90 -34.81 16.48
CA GLY A 134 -20.82 -36.27 16.44
C GLY A 134 -19.38 -36.80 16.57
N ASP A 135 -18.41 -36.15 15.93
CA ASP A 135 -17.00 -36.57 15.98
C ASP A 135 -16.40 -36.34 17.37
N ILE A 136 -16.81 -35.23 18.02
CA ILE A 136 -16.40 -34.91 19.40
C ILE A 136 -16.98 -35.94 20.37
N ARG A 137 -18.26 -36.27 20.24
CA ARG A 137 -18.92 -37.30 21.06
C ARG A 137 -18.29 -38.67 20.85
N ALA A 138 -18.05 -39.08 19.61
CA ALA A 138 -17.42 -40.36 19.30
C ALA A 138 -16.03 -40.50 19.94
N PHE A 139 -15.25 -39.42 19.97
CA PHE A 139 -13.97 -39.42 20.69
C PHE A 139 -14.14 -39.61 22.20
N LEU A 140 -15.05 -38.84 22.83
CA LEU A 140 -15.31 -38.94 24.27
C LEU A 140 -15.85 -40.33 24.65
N ASP A 141 -16.79 -40.86 23.87
CA ASP A 141 -17.37 -42.19 24.04
C ASP A 141 -16.29 -43.27 23.92
N GLY A 142 -15.41 -43.17 22.92
CA GLY A 142 -14.29 -44.08 22.72
C GLY A 142 -13.23 -44.04 23.83
N ARG A 143 -13.25 -43.01 24.67
CA ARG A 143 -12.39 -42.86 25.87
C ARG A 143 -13.14 -43.11 27.18
N GLY A 144 -14.43 -43.46 27.12
CA GLY A 144 -15.25 -43.70 28.31
C GLY A 144 -15.52 -42.45 29.15
N VAL A 145 -15.48 -41.26 28.55
CA VAL A 145 -15.76 -40.00 29.27
C VAL A 145 -17.26 -39.78 29.37
N GLU A 146 -17.77 -39.68 30.60
CA GLU A 146 -19.19 -39.38 30.84
C GLU A 146 -19.47 -37.87 30.66
N TYR A 147 -20.58 -37.57 30.00
CA TYR A 147 -21.08 -36.20 29.83
C TYR A 147 -22.61 -36.17 29.78
N PRO A 148 -23.26 -35.04 30.14
CA PRO A 148 -24.71 -34.93 30.07
C PRO A 148 -25.26 -35.19 28.65
N PRO A 149 -26.39 -35.90 28.48
CA PRO A 149 -26.97 -36.19 27.15
C PRO A 149 -27.21 -34.94 26.29
N HIS A 150 -27.54 -33.81 26.94
CA HIS A 150 -27.80 -32.51 26.36
C HIS A 150 -26.64 -31.52 26.52
N ALA A 151 -25.42 -32.01 26.78
CA ALA A 151 -24.24 -31.15 26.90
C ALA A 151 -24.05 -30.29 25.64
N ALA A 152 -23.81 -29.00 25.86
CA ALA A 152 -23.53 -28.06 24.79
C ALA A 152 -22.18 -28.37 24.13
N LYS A 153 -22.01 -28.02 22.85
CA LYS A 153 -20.76 -28.28 22.10
C LYS A 153 -19.52 -27.74 22.81
N ALA A 154 -19.61 -26.54 23.39
CA ALA A 154 -18.51 -25.94 24.15
C ALA A 154 -18.09 -26.77 25.37
N GLN A 155 -19.05 -27.40 26.07
CA GLN A 155 -18.76 -28.30 27.20
C GLN A 155 -18.09 -29.59 26.72
N LEU A 156 -18.58 -30.15 25.61
CA LEU A 156 -17.97 -31.33 24.98
C LEU A 156 -16.53 -31.05 24.51
N VAL A 157 -16.28 -29.86 23.95
CA VAL A 157 -14.93 -29.43 23.56
C VAL A 157 -14.02 -29.29 24.77
N ALA A 158 -14.49 -28.63 25.84
CA ALA A 158 -13.70 -28.49 27.06
C ALA A 158 -13.31 -29.84 27.67
N LEU A 159 -14.22 -30.83 27.64
CA LEU A 159 -13.92 -32.21 28.04
C LEU A 159 -12.91 -32.87 27.09
N ALA A 160 -13.09 -32.71 25.77
CA ALA A 160 -12.19 -33.30 24.79
C ALA A 160 -10.76 -32.75 24.91
N GLU A 161 -10.60 -31.45 25.19
CA GLU A 161 -9.29 -30.80 25.34
C GLU A 161 -8.44 -31.37 26.48
N VAL A 162 -9.08 -31.81 27.56
CA VAL A 162 -8.40 -32.38 28.74
C VAL A 162 -8.34 -33.91 28.71
N THR A 163 -8.95 -34.55 27.72
CA THR A 163 -9.01 -36.02 27.61
C THR A 163 -7.72 -36.55 26.98
N PRO A 164 -7.01 -37.51 27.63
CA PRO A 164 -5.78 -38.08 27.09
C PRO A 164 -5.95 -38.75 25.73
N GLY A 165 -4.93 -38.63 24.88
CA GLY A 165 -4.90 -39.25 23.55
C GLY A 165 -5.81 -38.55 22.53
N LEU A 166 -6.08 -37.26 22.74
CA LEU A 166 -6.74 -36.40 21.75
C LEU A 166 -5.84 -36.27 20.51
N GLU A 167 -4.54 -36.06 20.69
CA GLU A 167 -3.56 -35.83 19.61
C GLU A 167 -3.49 -37.00 18.60
N ASP A 168 -3.67 -38.23 19.08
CA ASP A 168 -3.65 -39.46 18.26
C ASP A 168 -5.05 -39.86 17.75
N SER A 169 -6.09 -39.10 18.10
CA SER A 169 -7.47 -39.44 17.77
C SER A 169 -7.85 -39.06 16.33
N THR A 170 -8.87 -39.73 15.80
CA THR A 170 -9.51 -39.36 14.53
C THR A 170 -10.06 -37.93 14.54
N LEU A 171 -10.55 -37.45 15.69
CA LEU A 171 -11.01 -36.07 15.88
C LEU A 171 -9.88 -35.06 15.63
N TRP A 172 -8.69 -35.30 16.19
CA TRP A 172 -7.56 -34.40 15.97
C TRP A 172 -6.95 -34.54 14.58
N GLN A 173 -6.96 -35.74 14.00
CA GLN A 173 -6.60 -35.91 12.58
C GLN A 173 -7.54 -35.12 11.65
N ALA A 174 -8.83 -35.01 11.97
CA ALA A 174 -9.76 -34.16 11.23
C ALA A 174 -9.40 -32.66 11.37
N VAL A 175 -9.02 -32.19 12.56
CA VAL A 175 -8.51 -30.83 12.76
C VAL A 175 -7.26 -30.58 11.89
N LEU A 176 -6.29 -31.51 11.92
CA LEU A 176 -5.08 -31.39 11.10
C LEU A 176 -5.39 -31.40 9.60
N ALA A 177 -6.37 -32.19 9.16
CA ALA A 177 -6.83 -32.19 7.77
C ALA A 177 -7.44 -30.83 7.38
N THR A 178 -8.28 -30.24 8.24
CA THR A 178 -8.80 -28.87 8.04
C THR A 178 -7.67 -27.85 7.97
N ARG A 179 -6.66 -27.92 8.86
CA ARG A 179 -5.49 -27.03 8.80
C ARG A 179 -4.75 -27.11 7.46
N ARG A 180 -4.54 -28.33 6.95
CA ARG A 180 -3.89 -28.53 5.64
C ARG A 180 -4.72 -27.94 4.49
N GLN A 181 -6.04 -28.13 4.54
CA GLN A 181 -6.96 -27.54 3.55
C GLN A 181 -6.95 -26.01 3.63
N ASP A 182 -7.01 -25.43 4.82
CA ASP A 182 -6.95 -23.99 5.03
C ASP A 182 -5.62 -23.41 4.53
N ALA A 183 -4.50 -24.11 4.78
CA ALA A 183 -3.18 -23.74 4.27
C ALA A 183 -3.09 -23.83 2.74
N GLN A 184 -3.65 -24.88 2.13
CA GLN A 184 -3.72 -25.00 0.68
C GLN A 184 -4.58 -23.88 0.06
N ALA A 185 -5.75 -23.60 0.64
CA ALA A 185 -6.62 -22.52 0.19
C ALA A 185 -5.99 -21.14 0.39
N ALA A 186 -5.14 -20.96 1.40
CA ALA A 186 -4.34 -19.75 1.57
C ALA A 186 -3.28 -19.63 0.46
N ALA A 187 -2.53 -20.71 0.19
CA ALA A 187 -1.54 -20.75 -0.88
C ALA A 187 -2.15 -20.47 -2.27
N GLU A 188 -3.35 -20.99 -2.55
CA GLU A 188 -4.06 -20.74 -3.82
C GLU A 188 -4.54 -19.28 -3.96
N ARG A 189 -4.87 -18.61 -2.85
CA ARG A 189 -5.27 -17.20 -2.83
C ARG A 189 -4.09 -16.23 -2.81
N ARG A 190 -2.93 -16.68 -2.32
CA ARG A 190 -1.74 -15.85 -2.11
C ARG A 190 -1.34 -15.04 -3.34
N PRO A 191 -1.19 -15.60 -4.56
CA PRO A 191 -0.80 -14.81 -5.73
C PRO A 191 -1.76 -13.68 -6.03
N ARG A 192 -3.07 -13.89 -5.81
CA ARG A 192 -4.07 -12.86 -6.02
C ARG A 192 -3.99 -11.76 -4.97
N LEU A 193 -3.87 -12.13 -3.70
CA LEU A 193 -3.74 -11.15 -2.62
C LEU A 193 -2.47 -10.30 -2.76
N LEU A 194 -1.35 -10.93 -3.14
CA LEU A 194 -0.09 -10.25 -3.39
C LEU A 194 -0.19 -9.29 -4.57
N TYR A 195 -0.83 -9.72 -5.66
CA TYR A 195 -1.09 -8.88 -6.83
C TYR A 195 -1.97 -7.66 -6.45
N ASP A 196 -3.05 -7.89 -5.71
CA ASP A 196 -3.95 -6.83 -5.28
C ASP A 196 -3.20 -5.78 -4.45
N LEU A 197 -2.35 -6.23 -3.54
CA LEU A 197 -1.52 -5.36 -2.69
C LEU A 197 -0.46 -4.60 -3.53
N LEU A 198 0.19 -5.26 -4.48
CA LEU A 198 1.18 -4.67 -5.37
C LEU A 198 0.59 -3.49 -6.15
N ILE A 199 -0.52 -3.72 -6.86
CA ILE A 199 -1.13 -2.70 -7.71
C ILE A 199 -1.65 -1.51 -6.89
N ARG A 200 -2.27 -1.77 -5.73
CA ARG A 200 -2.70 -0.69 -4.81
C ARG A 200 -1.52 0.11 -4.30
N THR A 201 -0.42 -0.57 -3.95
CA THR A 201 0.81 0.11 -3.47
C THR A 201 1.37 1.03 -4.54
N ILE A 202 1.45 0.58 -5.80
CA ILE A 202 1.87 1.41 -6.93
C ILE A 202 0.94 2.63 -7.08
N ALA A 203 -0.37 2.40 -7.12
CA ALA A 203 -1.35 3.47 -7.32
C ALA A 203 -1.33 4.53 -6.20
N TYR A 204 -1.22 4.12 -4.94
CA TYR A 204 -1.18 5.06 -3.82
C TYR A 204 0.14 5.81 -3.71
N ARG A 205 1.28 5.16 -3.97
CA ARG A 205 2.58 5.85 -4.08
C ARG A 205 2.58 6.88 -5.20
N ALA A 206 2.09 6.52 -6.37
CA ALA A 206 1.96 7.43 -7.51
C ALA A 206 1.09 8.65 -7.18
N LYS A 207 -0.07 8.42 -6.54
CA LYS A 207 -0.95 9.50 -6.09
C LYS A 207 -0.23 10.43 -5.10
N SER A 208 0.44 9.88 -4.10
CA SER A 208 1.12 10.68 -3.09
C SER A 208 2.29 11.48 -3.66
N GLU A 209 3.09 10.90 -4.56
CA GLU A 209 4.15 11.63 -5.26
C GLU A 209 3.58 12.79 -6.07
N ARG A 210 2.50 12.55 -6.83
CA ARG A 210 1.81 13.59 -7.60
C ARG A 210 1.22 14.69 -6.70
N ASP A 211 0.60 14.32 -5.59
CA ASP A 211 0.01 15.28 -4.64
C ASP A 211 1.12 16.14 -3.99
N ALA A 212 2.26 15.53 -3.64
CA ALA A 212 3.43 16.23 -3.12
C ALA A 212 4.07 17.18 -4.16
N GLU A 213 4.20 16.74 -5.42
CA GLU A 213 4.69 17.55 -6.52
C GLU A 213 3.78 18.77 -6.77
N ARG A 214 2.45 18.56 -6.80
CA ARG A 214 1.46 19.63 -6.93
C ARG A 214 1.53 20.63 -5.78
N ALA A 215 1.64 20.15 -4.55
CA ALA A 215 1.76 21.01 -3.37
C ALA A 215 3.05 21.84 -3.42
N LYS A 216 4.19 21.25 -3.82
CA LYS A 216 5.45 21.99 -4.01
C LYS A 216 5.34 23.03 -5.12
N ALA A 217 4.70 22.69 -6.24
CA ALA A 217 4.44 23.63 -7.33
C ALA A 217 3.53 24.79 -6.89
N ALA A 218 2.64 24.56 -5.93
CA ALA A 218 1.81 25.59 -5.29
C ALA A 218 2.55 26.39 -4.20
N GLY A 219 3.85 26.15 -3.97
CA GLY A 219 4.68 26.91 -3.03
C GLY A 219 4.76 26.34 -1.61
N VAL A 220 4.23 25.14 -1.36
CA VAL A 220 4.36 24.47 -0.05
C VAL A 220 5.82 24.07 0.18
N LYS A 221 6.41 24.58 1.27
CA LYS A 221 7.81 24.32 1.64
C LYS A 221 7.97 23.18 2.64
N ARG A 222 6.95 22.91 3.44
CA ARG A 222 7.00 21.94 4.53
C ARG A 222 5.78 21.03 4.54
N PHE A 223 6.03 19.77 4.86
CA PHE A 223 5.01 18.75 5.07
C PHE A 223 5.23 18.12 6.44
N ASP A 224 4.13 17.89 7.17
CA ASP A 224 4.14 17.06 8.36
C ASP A 224 3.59 15.67 8.01
N LEU A 225 4.08 14.64 8.72
CA LEU A 225 3.58 13.28 8.58
C LEU A 225 2.30 13.13 9.39
N MET A 226 1.24 12.68 8.72
CA MET A 226 -0.03 12.37 9.33
C MET A 226 -0.20 10.85 9.33
N LEU A 227 -0.10 10.25 10.51
CA LEU A 227 -0.35 8.83 10.70
C LEU A 227 -1.85 8.62 10.92
N THR A 228 -2.41 7.59 10.30
CA THR A 228 -3.78 7.15 10.58
C THR A 228 -3.88 6.55 11.99
N ILE A 229 -2.84 5.81 12.40
CA ILE A 229 -2.75 5.16 13.71
C ILE A 229 -1.37 5.47 14.30
N GLU A 230 -1.34 6.11 15.47
CA GLU A 230 -0.09 6.52 16.12
C GLU A 230 0.78 5.34 16.56
N ALA A 231 0.18 4.18 16.83
CA ALA A 231 0.92 2.95 17.13
C ALA A 231 1.82 2.50 15.97
N ASP A 232 1.57 2.97 14.74
CA ASP A 232 2.38 2.59 13.57
C ASP A 232 3.67 3.43 13.44
N ARG A 233 3.87 4.43 14.30
CA ARG A 233 5.02 5.34 14.28
C ARG A 233 6.39 4.63 14.23
N PRO A 234 6.66 3.58 15.02
CA PRO A 234 7.95 2.88 14.96
C PRO A 234 8.25 2.30 13.58
N PHE A 235 7.24 1.76 12.88
CA PHE A 235 7.41 1.19 11.54
C PHE A 235 7.70 2.27 10.49
N VAL A 236 6.99 3.40 10.58
CA VAL A 236 7.23 4.57 9.73
C VAL A 236 8.64 5.13 9.93
N GLU A 237 9.12 5.20 11.16
CA GLU A 237 10.48 5.66 11.47
C GLU A 237 11.56 4.75 10.89
N VAL A 238 11.38 3.42 10.95
CA VAL A 238 12.27 2.45 10.29
C VAL A 238 12.29 2.70 8.79
N ALA A 239 11.13 2.91 8.17
CA ALA A 239 11.06 3.16 6.74
C ALA A 239 11.70 4.49 6.32
N ARG A 240 11.55 5.54 7.12
CA ARG A 240 12.24 6.81 6.88
C ARG A 240 13.75 6.72 7.06
N LYS A 241 14.24 5.88 7.98
CA LYS A 241 15.69 5.63 8.09
C LYS A 241 16.23 4.91 6.86
N LYS A 242 15.47 3.94 6.31
CA LYS A 242 15.83 3.22 5.08
C LYS A 242 15.76 4.12 3.83
N SER A 243 14.84 5.07 3.79
CA SER A 243 14.66 5.98 2.65
C SER A 243 14.22 7.38 3.11
N PRO A 244 15.16 8.25 3.49
CA PRO A 244 14.85 9.56 4.07
C PRO A 244 14.07 10.52 3.15
N SER A 245 14.24 10.35 1.83
CA SER A 245 13.58 11.15 0.80
C SER A 245 12.29 10.55 0.26
N ALA A 246 11.86 9.38 0.76
CA ALA A 246 10.65 8.73 0.29
C ALA A 246 9.40 9.56 0.64
N VAL A 247 8.42 9.55 -0.26
CA VAL A 247 7.08 10.06 -0.02
C VAL A 247 6.20 8.87 0.40
N PRO A 248 5.42 8.97 1.48
CA PRO A 248 4.54 7.87 1.87
C PRO A 248 3.49 7.57 0.80
N PRO A 249 2.96 6.34 0.70
CA PRO A 249 3.16 5.24 1.64
C PRO A 249 4.54 4.56 1.54
N PHE A 250 5.17 4.36 2.69
CA PHE A 250 6.56 3.92 2.80
C PHE A 250 6.74 2.41 2.60
N PHE A 251 5.76 1.61 2.99
CA PHE A 251 5.73 0.16 2.84
C PHE A 251 4.35 -0.30 2.31
N PRO A 252 4.19 -1.56 1.88
CA PRO A 252 2.91 -2.04 1.36
C PRO A 252 1.78 -1.86 2.39
N ASN A 253 0.65 -1.31 1.93
CA ASN A 253 -0.51 -0.96 2.75
C ASN A 253 -0.26 0.05 3.90
N ASP A 254 0.80 0.86 3.83
CA ASP A 254 0.94 2.04 4.68
C ASP A 254 -0.14 3.09 4.31
N PHE A 255 -0.75 3.70 5.33
CA PHE A 255 -1.76 4.76 5.17
C PHE A 255 -1.27 6.13 5.63
N THR A 256 0.02 6.26 5.92
CA THR A 256 0.65 7.54 6.25
C THR A 256 0.46 8.52 5.09
N LEU A 257 0.13 9.77 5.42
CA LEU A 257 -0.07 10.84 4.45
C LEU A 257 0.85 12.03 4.75
N LEU A 258 1.13 12.83 3.72
CA LEU A 258 1.75 14.14 3.90
C LEU A 258 0.67 15.20 4.05
N ARG A 259 0.75 15.97 5.13
CA ARG A 259 -0.06 17.16 5.34
C ARG A 259 0.77 18.42 5.01
N PRO A 260 0.36 19.24 4.03
CA PRO A 260 0.99 20.53 3.76
C PRO A 260 0.91 21.45 4.98
N ILE A 261 2.01 22.12 5.32
CA ILE A 261 2.03 23.19 6.32
C ILE A 261 2.04 24.52 5.57
N ILE A 262 0.96 25.27 5.73
CA ILE A 262 0.83 26.63 5.22
C ILE A 262 1.36 27.55 6.33
N GLU A 263 2.54 28.12 6.10
CA GLU A 263 3.05 29.20 6.94
C GLU A 263 2.16 30.43 6.67
N ASN A 264 1.16 30.64 7.51
CA ASN A 264 0.49 31.94 7.55
C ASN A 264 1.54 32.92 8.06
N GLY A 265 2.05 33.78 7.19
CA GLY A 265 2.92 34.87 7.62
C GLY A 265 2.22 35.61 8.76
N GLU A 266 2.85 35.68 9.92
CA GLU A 266 2.43 36.62 10.95
C GLU A 266 2.33 38.00 10.28
N PRO A 267 1.20 38.73 10.41
CA PRO A 267 1.17 40.12 10.02
C PRO A 267 2.15 40.82 10.98
N GLY A 268 3.35 41.08 10.47
CA GLY A 268 4.44 41.66 11.23
C GLY A 268 3.97 42.91 11.95
N GLY A 269 4.15 42.91 13.26
CA GLY A 269 4.24 44.14 14.03
C GLY A 269 5.31 45.03 13.43
N ARG A 270 4.89 46.18 12.94
CA ARG A 270 5.66 47.42 12.87
C ARG A 270 4.75 48.55 13.28
#